data_AF-A0A950FML2-F1
#
_entry.id   AF-A0A950FML2-F1
#
_cell.length_a   1.000
_cell.length_b   1.000
_cell.length_c   1.000
_cell.angle_alpha   90.00
_cell.angle_beta   90.00
_cell.angle_gamma   90.00
#
_symmetry.space_group_name_H-M   'P 1'
#
loop_
_entity.id
_entity.type
_entity.pdbx_description
1 polymer ?
#
loop_
_entity_poly.entity_id
_entity_poly.type
_entity_poly.pdbx_seq_one_letter_code
_entity_poly.pdbx_strand_id
1 'polypeptide(L)'
;MTVTVAIPRPPASQRRLPAARGRAPAYVSAGTESFTISVNGALADEVDVDPSVSSCSAQAQSIACSARIDAPVGDDTFALTLYAGFHASGPVLSSGTAAQTVQLGAGNAVAIVLHGVVTSTVVALASPHPQMGAPSTTAMTVTAYDAAGAPITGTASYATPLTLVNSDASGATSLSATTLAGPNDPAPSLTYDGASFVNASITANAGPKTQTLAGVLQPVLRAAEFAVPSGNATNSRFGTGSLAVAGDGAIWFIDDTAIGRVTTGGSVTEHALGATPYGITLGPDGALWFTESGPAVARLTTGGTLSTYPSGTFGEAITAGPDGNVWYFASVTHEALVKVTPSGTQTTVPLQFPSSSSSSLFQALLVLGSDGNFWSADGQGDVARITPSGVVTLFPLPSSVNGTPIALATAADGALWLDTSLGSVARVTTAGTVTATYVTNVFQTATFQFAQGPDGAFWFPGGGGSDAARIGRIDAAGNAAIFLIPKSAPVPPSFFAPQPTGFVAGPDGNLWYTRGSSVGRVQLH
;
A
#
# COMPACT_ATOMS: atom_id res chain seq x y z
N MET A 1 1.44 -4.71 -63.40
CA MET A 1 0.39 -3.82 -62.83
C MET A 1 1.05 -2.67 -62.10
N THR A 2 0.48 -1.46 -62.12
CA THR A 2 0.95 -0.36 -61.24
C THR A 2 0.16 -0.39 -59.94
N VAL A 3 0.84 -0.47 -58.80
CA VAL A 3 0.21 -0.37 -57.48
C VAL A 3 0.46 1.03 -56.94
N THR A 4 -0.60 1.70 -56.50
CA THR A 4 -0.51 2.96 -55.77
C THR A 4 -0.74 2.70 -54.30
N VAL A 5 0.25 3.01 -53.48
CA VAL A 5 0.18 2.93 -52.02
C VAL A 5 -0.02 4.34 -51.47
N ALA A 6 -1.16 4.57 -50.82
CA ALA A 6 -1.42 5.82 -50.11
C ALA A 6 -1.06 5.63 -48.63
N ILE A 7 -0.04 6.34 -48.18
CA ILE A 7 0.45 6.34 -46.79
C ILE A 7 -0.11 7.58 -46.09
N PRO A 8 -1.09 7.47 -45.18
CA PRO A 8 -1.55 8.60 -44.39
C PRO A 8 -0.41 9.17 -43.53
N ARG A 9 -0.27 10.50 -43.49
CA ARG A 9 0.60 11.19 -42.53
C ARG A 9 -0.27 11.79 -41.42
N PRO A 10 0.04 11.54 -40.13
CA PRO A 10 -0.62 12.28 -39.07
C PRO A 10 -0.30 13.79 -39.18
N PRO A 11 -1.25 14.68 -38.83
CA PRO A 11 -1.02 16.12 -38.88
C PRO A 11 0.12 16.52 -37.93
N ALA A 12 0.95 17.48 -38.36
CA ALA A 12 2.21 17.85 -37.70
C ALA A 12 2.10 18.53 -36.32
N SER A 13 0.97 18.48 -35.62
CA SER A 13 0.81 19.13 -34.31
C SER A 13 -0.35 18.61 -33.47
N GLN A 14 -0.13 17.59 -32.64
CA GLN A 14 -0.98 17.34 -31.46
C GLN A 14 -0.15 16.91 -30.24
N ARG A 15 0.43 17.91 -29.57
CA ARG A 15 0.85 17.82 -28.17
C ARG A 15 -0.24 18.52 -27.34
N ARG A 16 -1.05 17.73 -26.61
CA ARG A 16 -2.16 18.05 -25.66
C ARG A 16 -3.62 17.87 -26.19
N LEU A 17 -4.40 17.11 -25.40
CA LEU A 17 -5.78 16.56 -25.52
C LEU A 17 -6.92 17.63 -25.44
N PRO A 18 -8.26 17.34 -25.54
CA PRO A 18 -9.00 16.07 -25.76
C PRO A 18 -10.06 16.06 -26.91
N ALA A 19 -10.64 14.88 -27.14
CA ALA A 19 -11.68 14.41 -28.09
C ALA A 19 -12.60 15.43 -28.82
N ALA A 20 -12.65 15.34 -30.17
CA ALA A 20 -13.79 14.80 -30.94
C ALA A 20 -13.67 15.03 -32.46
N ARG A 21 -14.05 13.99 -33.22
CA ARG A 21 -14.39 13.93 -34.66
C ARG A 21 -13.27 14.10 -35.70
N GLY A 22 -12.86 12.97 -36.27
CA GLY A 22 -12.17 12.90 -37.57
C GLY A 22 -11.64 11.48 -37.78
N ARG A 23 -11.92 10.87 -38.93
CA ARG A 23 -11.55 9.49 -39.31
C ARG A 23 -10.12 9.16 -38.84
N ALA A 24 -9.98 8.22 -37.89
CA ALA A 24 -8.67 7.72 -37.51
C ALA A 24 -8.07 6.98 -38.73
N PRO A 25 -6.82 7.30 -39.14
CA PRO A 25 -6.21 6.60 -40.26
C PRO A 25 -5.98 5.13 -39.90
N ALA A 26 -6.03 4.25 -40.91
CA ALA A 26 -5.37 2.96 -40.82
C ALA A 26 -3.90 3.22 -40.48
N TYR A 27 -3.37 2.49 -39.49
CA TYR A 27 -2.08 2.82 -38.90
C TYR A 27 -0.96 2.81 -39.94
N VAL A 28 -0.34 3.97 -40.13
CA VAL A 28 0.96 4.10 -40.77
C VAL A 28 1.83 4.97 -39.89
N SER A 29 3.01 4.46 -39.53
CA SER A 29 3.96 5.17 -38.68
C SER A 29 4.46 6.43 -39.37
N ALA A 30 4.53 7.54 -38.63
CA ALA A 30 5.14 8.78 -39.10
C ALA A 30 6.65 8.63 -39.38
N GLY A 31 7.30 7.60 -38.84
CA GLY A 31 8.70 7.27 -39.08
C GLY A 31 8.94 6.32 -40.26
N THR A 32 7.96 6.12 -41.14
CA THR A 32 8.15 5.25 -42.32
C THR A 32 9.08 5.93 -43.33
N GLU A 33 10.21 5.29 -43.62
CA GLU A 33 11.20 5.76 -44.61
C GLU A 33 11.22 4.90 -45.88
N SER A 34 10.77 3.64 -45.83
CA SER A 34 10.63 2.78 -47.01
C SER A 34 9.56 1.69 -46.82
N PHE A 35 9.17 1.02 -47.90
CA PHE A 35 8.29 -0.15 -47.85
C PHE A 35 8.60 -1.19 -48.93
N THR A 36 8.20 -2.44 -48.69
CA THR A 36 8.28 -3.54 -49.66
C THR A 36 6.89 -4.07 -50.03
N ILE A 37 6.74 -4.50 -51.28
CA ILE A 37 5.56 -5.21 -51.77
C ILE A 37 6.00 -6.62 -52.19
N SER A 38 5.25 -7.64 -51.77
CA SER A 38 5.44 -9.02 -52.25
C SER A 38 4.15 -9.60 -52.80
N VAL A 39 4.29 -10.52 -53.76
CA VAL A 39 3.19 -11.27 -54.38
C VAL A 39 3.48 -12.76 -54.21
N ASN A 40 2.57 -13.49 -53.58
CA ASN A 40 2.71 -14.91 -53.25
C ASN A 40 4.03 -15.24 -52.53
N GLY A 41 4.50 -14.32 -51.68
CA GLY A 41 5.74 -14.46 -50.90
C GLY A 41 7.02 -14.08 -51.65
N ALA A 42 6.97 -13.78 -52.95
CA ALA A 42 8.11 -13.27 -53.71
C ALA A 42 8.15 -11.73 -53.65
N LEU A 43 9.31 -11.16 -53.31
CA LEU A 43 9.52 -9.70 -53.33
C LEU A 43 9.28 -9.17 -54.75
N ALA A 44 8.36 -8.23 -54.87
CA ALA A 44 7.97 -7.64 -56.14
C ALA A 44 8.58 -6.26 -56.36
N ASP A 45 8.64 -5.42 -55.31
CA ASP A 45 9.26 -4.09 -55.37
C ASP A 45 9.64 -3.56 -53.98
N GLU A 46 10.54 -2.58 -53.96
CA GLU A 46 11.00 -1.84 -52.78
C GLU A 46 11.03 -0.35 -53.09
N VAL A 47 10.45 0.47 -52.21
CA VAL A 47 10.25 1.89 -52.47
C VAL A 47 10.63 2.73 -51.25
N ASP A 48 11.51 3.70 -51.46
CA ASP A 48 11.82 4.74 -50.48
C ASP A 48 10.76 5.84 -50.47
N VAL A 49 10.33 6.21 -49.26
CA VAL A 49 9.27 7.17 -48.97
C VAL A 49 9.88 8.57 -48.86
N ASP A 50 10.58 9.00 -49.90
CA ASP A 50 11.13 10.35 -50.03
C ASP A 50 10.28 11.16 -51.03
N PRO A 51 9.65 12.29 -50.65
CA PRO A 51 8.93 13.14 -51.59
C PRO A 51 9.82 13.76 -52.70
N SER A 52 11.14 13.65 -52.59
CA SER A 52 12.10 14.09 -53.59
C SER A 52 12.33 13.06 -54.71
N VAL A 53 11.93 11.80 -54.53
CA VAL A 53 12.03 10.76 -55.57
C VAL A 53 10.77 10.71 -56.44
N SER A 54 10.94 10.47 -57.74
CA SER A 54 9.83 10.50 -58.72
C SER A 54 8.71 9.47 -58.49
N SER A 55 8.96 8.43 -57.68
CA SER A 55 8.01 7.36 -57.35
C SER A 55 7.02 7.74 -56.25
N CYS A 56 7.29 8.80 -55.47
CA CYS A 56 6.45 9.24 -54.36
C CYS A 56 6.09 10.73 -54.48
N SER A 57 4.87 11.09 -54.12
CA SER A 57 4.39 12.47 -54.15
C SER A 57 3.65 12.82 -52.86
N ALA A 58 3.99 14.00 -52.30
CA ALA A 58 3.31 14.51 -51.13
C ALA A 58 1.88 14.94 -51.47
N GLN A 59 0.93 14.56 -50.62
CA GLN A 59 -0.47 14.99 -50.63
C GLN A 59 -0.79 15.70 -49.31
N ALA A 60 -1.95 16.36 -49.23
CA ALA A 60 -2.32 17.21 -48.09
C ALA A 60 -2.24 16.51 -46.71
N GLN A 61 -2.52 15.20 -46.63
CA GLN A 61 -2.48 14.40 -45.40
C GLN A 61 -1.91 12.99 -45.63
N SER A 62 -1.16 12.78 -46.72
CA SER A 62 -0.64 11.47 -47.11
C SER A 62 0.56 11.62 -48.04
N ILE A 63 1.29 10.54 -48.25
CA ILE A 63 2.21 10.38 -49.38
C ILE A 63 1.62 9.29 -50.27
N ALA A 64 1.51 9.57 -51.56
CA ALA A 64 1.16 8.56 -52.55
C ALA A 64 2.43 8.10 -53.25
N CYS A 65 2.76 6.81 -53.08
CA CYS A 65 3.88 6.15 -53.75
C CYS A 65 3.36 5.17 -54.79
N SER A 66 4.11 4.98 -55.88
CA SER A 66 3.77 4.06 -56.96
C SER A 66 4.89 3.06 -57.22
N ALA A 67 4.51 1.80 -57.42
CA ALA A 67 5.39 0.66 -57.67
C ALA A 67 4.88 -0.12 -58.89
N ARG A 68 5.79 -0.76 -59.64
CA ARG A 68 5.41 -1.66 -60.75
C ARG A 68 5.69 -3.10 -60.34
N ILE A 69 4.65 -3.92 -60.36
CA ILE A 69 4.75 -5.33 -59.97
C ILE A 69 4.24 -6.28 -61.05
N ASP A 70 4.90 -7.42 -61.19
CA ASP A 70 4.52 -8.50 -62.08
C ASP A 70 3.72 -9.57 -61.30
N ALA A 71 2.44 -9.27 -61.06
CA ALA A 71 1.52 -10.23 -60.45
C ALA A 71 0.94 -11.20 -61.51
N PRO A 72 0.84 -12.51 -61.22
CA PRO A 72 0.11 -13.47 -62.06
C PRO A 72 -1.35 -13.08 -62.29
N VAL A 73 -2.01 -13.73 -63.25
CA VAL A 73 -3.47 -13.67 -63.39
C VAL A 73 -4.05 -14.83 -62.58
N GLY A 74 -4.93 -14.53 -61.63
CA GLY A 74 -5.51 -15.53 -60.73
C GLY A 74 -5.63 -15.02 -59.30
N ASP A 75 -5.84 -15.93 -58.36
CA ASP A 75 -5.90 -15.60 -56.93
C ASP A 75 -4.48 -15.42 -56.39
N ASP A 76 -4.15 -14.20 -56.02
CA ASP A 76 -2.83 -13.83 -55.50
C ASP A 76 -2.93 -13.25 -54.09
N THR A 77 -1.91 -13.51 -53.28
CA THR A 77 -1.75 -12.88 -51.97
C THR A 77 -0.72 -11.77 -52.07
N PHE A 78 -1.14 -10.55 -51.74
CA PHE A 78 -0.28 -9.37 -51.68
C PHE A 78 0.10 -9.11 -50.22
N ALA A 79 1.38 -8.83 -49.97
CA ALA A 79 1.85 -8.36 -48.67
C ALA A 79 2.55 -7.01 -48.80
N LEU A 80 2.34 -6.15 -47.80
CA LEU A 80 2.97 -4.84 -47.66
C LEU A 80 3.67 -4.77 -46.30
N THR A 81 4.93 -4.33 -46.28
CA THR A 81 5.72 -4.14 -45.04
C THR A 81 6.37 -2.76 -45.03
N LEU A 82 6.21 -2.00 -43.94
CA LEU A 82 6.77 -0.66 -43.77
C LEU A 82 8.01 -0.69 -42.86
N TYR A 83 9.05 0.07 -43.20
CA TYR A 83 10.33 0.09 -42.49
C TYR A 83 10.72 1.50 -42.02
N ALA A 84 11.51 1.54 -40.96
CA ALA A 84 11.99 2.79 -40.36
C ALA A 84 13.21 3.39 -41.04
N GLY A 85 13.94 2.62 -41.86
CA GLY A 85 15.08 3.10 -42.63
C GLY A 85 14.82 3.05 -44.13
N PHE A 86 15.59 3.83 -44.90
CA PHE A 86 15.67 3.68 -46.35
C PHE A 86 16.11 2.28 -46.78
N HIS A 87 15.76 1.88 -47.99
CA HIS A 87 16.11 0.61 -48.61
C HIS A 87 15.69 -0.65 -47.83
N ALA A 88 14.43 -0.65 -47.37
CA ALA A 88 13.85 -1.69 -46.52
C ALA A 88 14.72 -2.06 -45.29
N SER A 89 15.51 -1.09 -44.81
CA SER A 89 16.44 -1.31 -43.72
C SER A 89 15.84 -0.94 -42.37
N GLY A 90 16.44 -1.47 -41.31
CA GLY A 90 15.96 -1.24 -39.95
C GLY A 90 14.69 -2.03 -39.60
N PRO A 91 14.05 -1.68 -38.48
CA PRO A 91 12.90 -2.42 -37.96
C PRO A 91 11.62 -2.19 -38.78
N VAL A 92 10.76 -3.22 -38.78
CA VAL A 92 9.41 -3.15 -39.35
C VAL A 92 8.50 -2.36 -38.43
N LEU A 93 7.74 -1.43 -39.00
CA LEU A 93 6.78 -0.56 -38.30
C LEU A 93 5.34 -1.07 -38.39
N SER A 94 4.95 -1.58 -39.56
CA SER A 94 3.65 -2.21 -39.77
C SER A 94 3.70 -3.18 -40.95
N SER A 95 2.78 -4.13 -40.98
CA SER A 95 2.65 -5.06 -42.11
C SER A 95 1.22 -5.54 -42.29
N GLY A 96 0.88 -6.02 -43.48
CA GLY A 96 -0.45 -6.53 -43.77
C GLY A 96 -0.44 -7.41 -45.01
N THR A 97 -1.47 -8.24 -45.14
CA THR A 97 -1.70 -9.08 -46.32
C THR A 97 -3.15 -8.94 -46.79
N ALA A 98 -3.38 -9.10 -48.08
CA ALA A 98 -4.71 -9.23 -48.66
C ALA A 98 -4.66 -10.19 -49.84
N ALA A 99 -5.69 -11.02 -49.97
CA ALA A 99 -5.92 -11.81 -51.17
C ALA A 99 -6.69 -10.98 -52.20
N GLN A 100 -6.32 -11.07 -53.47
CA GLN A 100 -7.03 -10.44 -54.58
C GLN A 100 -6.93 -11.32 -55.82
N THR A 101 -8.05 -11.50 -56.52
CA THR A 101 -8.06 -12.08 -57.86
C THR A 101 -7.65 -11.03 -58.89
N VAL A 102 -6.52 -11.23 -59.56
CA VAL A 102 -6.00 -10.35 -60.62
C VAL A 102 -6.64 -10.71 -61.95
N GLN A 103 -7.26 -9.72 -62.59
CA GLN A 103 -7.90 -9.85 -63.90
C GLN A 103 -7.08 -9.16 -64.99
N LEU A 104 -6.86 -9.86 -66.10
CA LEU A 104 -6.15 -9.33 -67.27
C LEU A 104 -6.98 -8.23 -67.95
N GLY A 105 -6.34 -7.10 -68.28
CA GLY A 105 -6.97 -5.99 -68.99
C GLY A 105 -7.96 -5.15 -68.17
N ALA A 106 -8.14 -5.46 -66.87
CA ALA A 106 -8.98 -4.71 -65.95
C ALA A 106 -8.15 -3.92 -64.91
N GLY A 107 -8.77 -2.89 -64.32
CA GLY A 107 -8.21 -2.21 -63.16
C GLY A 107 -8.36 -3.08 -61.92
N ASN A 108 -7.25 -3.46 -61.30
CA ASN A 108 -7.23 -4.27 -60.08
C ASN A 108 -6.95 -3.34 -58.89
N ALA A 109 -7.74 -3.43 -57.82
CA ALA A 109 -7.55 -2.62 -56.62
C ALA A 109 -7.41 -3.56 -55.41
N VAL A 110 -6.28 -3.47 -54.70
CA VAL A 110 -6.01 -4.28 -53.51
C VAL A 110 -6.06 -3.37 -52.28
N ALA A 111 -6.98 -3.66 -51.36
CA ALA A 111 -7.07 -2.96 -50.08
C ALA A 111 -6.38 -3.80 -49.00
N ILE A 112 -5.17 -3.39 -48.58
CA ILE A 112 -4.42 -4.05 -47.51
C ILE A 112 -4.64 -3.26 -46.22
N VAL A 113 -5.12 -3.95 -45.18
CA VAL A 113 -5.15 -3.39 -43.83
C VAL A 113 -3.79 -3.63 -43.18
N LEU A 114 -3.11 -2.55 -42.81
CA LEU A 114 -1.83 -2.62 -42.11
C LEU A 114 -2.05 -2.79 -40.61
N HIS A 115 -1.38 -3.79 -40.05
CA HIS A 115 -1.33 -4.09 -38.63
C HIS A 115 -0.06 -3.51 -38.01
N GLY A 116 -0.19 -2.82 -36.88
CA GLY A 116 0.95 -2.22 -36.19
C GLY A 116 1.87 -3.28 -35.59
N VAL A 117 3.18 -3.17 -35.84
CA VAL A 117 4.19 -4.03 -35.21
C VAL A 117 4.65 -3.38 -33.92
N VAL A 118 4.27 -3.98 -32.80
CA VAL A 118 4.54 -3.45 -31.46
C VAL A 118 5.99 -3.74 -31.08
N THR A 119 6.74 -2.69 -30.74
CA THR A 119 8.12 -2.80 -30.25
C THR A 119 8.23 -2.46 -28.77
N SER A 120 7.44 -1.51 -28.30
CA SER A 120 7.38 -1.20 -26.86
C SER A 120 5.97 -0.87 -26.40
N THR A 121 5.73 -1.01 -25.10
CA THR A 121 4.45 -0.73 -24.47
C THR A 121 4.64 0.06 -23.19
N VAL A 122 3.66 0.88 -22.87
CA VAL A 122 3.56 1.58 -21.59
C VAL A 122 2.21 1.26 -20.97
N VAL A 123 2.24 0.76 -19.73
CA VAL A 123 1.05 0.53 -18.92
C VAL A 123 0.98 1.59 -17.83
N ALA A 124 -0.16 2.27 -17.72
CA ALA A 124 -0.41 3.28 -16.71
C ALA A 124 -1.69 2.97 -15.94
N LEU A 125 -1.63 3.07 -14.61
CA LEU A 125 -2.78 2.96 -13.71
C LEU A 125 -3.31 4.36 -13.41
N ALA A 126 -4.64 4.52 -13.37
CA ALA A 126 -5.27 5.79 -13.07
C ALA A 126 -5.07 6.23 -11.59
N SER A 127 -5.11 7.55 -11.37
CA SER A 127 -5.13 8.17 -10.05
C SER A 127 -6.55 8.64 -9.68
N PRO A 128 -6.95 8.64 -8.38
CA PRO A 128 -6.18 8.16 -7.23
C PRO A 128 -6.03 6.64 -7.21
N HIS A 129 -4.93 6.14 -6.64
CA HIS A 129 -4.74 4.71 -6.44
C HIS A 129 -5.80 4.16 -5.47
N PRO A 130 -6.11 2.84 -5.55
CA PRO A 130 -6.88 2.12 -4.56
C PRO A 130 -6.49 2.49 -3.13
N GLN A 131 -7.41 2.39 -2.18
CA GLN A 131 -7.07 2.46 -0.76
C GLN A 131 -6.93 1.03 -0.25
N MET A 132 -5.81 0.70 0.38
CA MET A 132 -5.64 -0.62 1.00
C MET A 132 -6.80 -0.96 1.95
N GLY A 133 -7.33 -2.17 1.87
CA GLY A 133 -8.50 -2.59 2.66
C GLY A 133 -9.85 -2.21 2.04
N ALA A 134 -9.88 -1.37 1.01
CA ALA A 134 -11.12 -0.98 0.31
C ALA A 134 -11.16 -1.58 -1.10
N PRO A 135 -12.11 -2.49 -1.39
CA PRO A 135 -12.31 -3.01 -2.73
C PRO A 135 -12.56 -1.87 -3.73
N SER A 136 -11.88 -1.89 -4.87
CA SER A 136 -11.99 -0.83 -5.88
C SER A 136 -11.60 -1.31 -7.27
N THR A 137 -11.93 -0.51 -8.28
CA THR A 137 -11.52 -0.77 -9.67
C THR A 137 -10.82 0.46 -10.23
N THR A 138 -9.60 0.25 -10.71
CA THR A 138 -8.73 1.28 -11.27
C THR A 138 -8.71 1.15 -12.78
N ALA A 139 -9.01 2.24 -13.48
CA ALA A 139 -8.86 2.28 -14.93
C ALA A 139 -7.39 2.11 -15.32
N MET A 140 -7.13 1.37 -16.39
CA MET A 140 -5.79 1.15 -16.92
C MET A 140 -5.70 1.64 -18.36
N THR A 141 -4.60 2.30 -18.69
CA THR A 141 -4.26 2.68 -20.06
C THR A 141 -3.08 1.84 -20.52
N VAL A 142 -3.21 1.19 -21.67
CA VAL A 142 -2.13 0.45 -22.34
C VAL A 142 -1.86 1.12 -23.68
N THR A 143 -0.67 1.68 -23.85
CA THR A 143 -0.26 2.32 -25.10
C THR A 143 0.84 1.48 -25.74
N ALA A 144 0.62 1.05 -26.99
CA ALA A 144 1.62 0.37 -27.80
C ALA A 144 2.34 1.35 -28.72
N TYR A 145 3.64 1.15 -28.90
CA TYR A 145 4.52 1.97 -29.73
C TYR A 145 5.26 1.09 -30.75
N ASP A 146 5.51 1.68 -31.91
CA ASP A 146 6.36 1.07 -32.94
C ASP A 146 7.86 1.24 -32.63
N ALA A 147 8.71 0.73 -33.51
CA ALA A 147 10.15 0.83 -33.37
C ALA A 147 10.71 2.25 -33.53
N ALA A 148 9.94 3.18 -34.10
CA ALA A 148 10.28 4.60 -34.18
C ALA A 148 9.83 5.39 -32.94
N GLY A 149 9.16 4.75 -31.98
CA GLY A 149 8.64 5.36 -30.76
C GLY A 149 7.34 6.13 -30.95
N ALA A 150 6.64 5.96 -32.07
CA ALA A 150 5.33 6.57 -32.29
C ALA A 150 4.19 5.67 -31.78
N PRO A 151 3.13 6.25 -31.17
CA PRO A 151 2.01 5.47 -30.66
C PRO A 151 1.20 4.85 -31.81
N ILE A 152 0.85 3.57 -31.64
CA ILE A 152 0.01 2.83 -32.58
C ILE A 152 -1.46 3.17 -32.31
N THR A 153 -2.13 3.75 -33.30
CA THR A 153 -3.53 4.20 -33.23
C THR A 153 -4.32 3.72 -34.45
N GLY A 154 -5.66 3.70 -34.38
CA GLY A 154 -6.51 3.32 -35.52
C GLY A 154 -7.37 2.08 -35.24
N THR A 155 -8.07 1.60 -36.27
CA THR A 155 -9.07 0.52 -36.16
C THR A 155 -8.55 -0.87 -36.45
N ALA A 156 -7.31 -1.01 -36.92
CA ALA A 156 -6.70 -2.29 -37.26
C ALA A 156 -6.12 -2.98 -36.01
N SER A 157 -6.04 -4.31 -36.04
CA SER A 157 -5.38 -5.10 -35.00
C SER A 157 -3.87 -4.89 -34.97
N TYR A 158 -3.23 -5.19 -33.84
CA TYR A 158 -1.79 -5.39 -33.74
C TYR A 158 -1.37 -6.62 -34.53
N ALA A 159 -0.16 -6.62 -35.10
CA ALA A 159 0.38 -7.79 -35.80
C ALA A 159 0.52 -9.00 -34.87
N THR A 160 0.90 -8.73 -33.61
CA THR A 160 0.80 -9.67 -32.50
C THR A 160 -0.05 -9.04 -31.41
N PRO A 161 -1.17 -9.65 -30.98
CA PRO A 161 -1.95 -9.17 -29.85
C PRO A 161 -1.09 -9.01 -28.58
N LEU A 162 -1.41 -8.01 -27.78
CA LEU A 162 -0.77 -7.83 -26.47
C LEU A 162 -1.31 -8.87 -25.50
N THR A 163 -0.42 -9.57 -24.81
CA THR A 163 -0.74 -10.38 -23.64
C THR A 163 -0.50 -9.53 -22.39
N LEU A 164 -1.56 -9.34 -21.60
CA LEU A 164 -1.50 -8.66 -20.32
C LEU A 164 -1.21 -9.66 -19.21
N VAL A 165 -0.21 -9.38 -18.39
CA VAL A 165 0.19 -10.24 -17.27
C VAL A 165 0.13 -9.43 -15.99
N ASN A 166 -0.58 -9.98 -15.01
CA ASN A 166 -0.57 -9.50 -13.63
C ASN A 166 0.42 -10.36 -12.83
N SER A 167 1.41 -9.73 -12.19
CA SER A 167 2.40 -10.44 -11.37
C SER A 167 1.93 -10.71 -9.94
N ASP A 168 0.73 -10.27 -9.55
CA ASP A 168 0.19 -10.50 -8.22
C ASP A 168 -0.02 -12.00 -7.97
N ALA A 169 0.73 -12.54 -7.01
CA ALA A 169 0.64 -13.93 -6.60
C ALA A 169 -0.39 -14.17 -5.48
N SER A 170 -0.86 -13.13 -4.78
CA SER A 170 -1.84 -13.29 -3.69
C SER A 170 -3.26 -13.45 -4.21
N GLY A 171 -3.53 -12.98 -5.44
CA GLY A 171 -4.87 -12.96 -6.03
C GLY A 171 -5.72 -11.77 -5.61
N ALA A 172 -5.15 -10.81 -4.86
CA ALA A 172 -5.84 -9.59 -4.44
C ALA A 172 -6.24 -8.68 -5.62
N THR A 173 -5.58 -8.85 -6.77
CA THR A 173 -5.81 -8.07 -7.98
C THR A 173 -6.14 -8.94 -9.19
N SER A 174 -7.05 -8.46 -10.03
CA SER A 174 -7.47 -9.14 -11.26
C SER A 174 -7.65 -8.18 -12.43
N LEU A 175 -7.40 -8.66 -13.64
CA LEU A 175 -7.53 -7.88 -14.88
C LEU A 175 -8.88 -8.17 -15.54
N SER A 176 -9.54 -7.12 -16.05
CA SER A 176 -10.77 -7.28 -16.84
C SER A 176 -10.54 -7.93 -18.21
N ALA A 177 -9.31 -7.88 -18.70
CA ALA A 177 -8.89 -8.51 -19.95
C ALA A 177 -7.43 -8.99 -19.82
N THR A 178 -7.13 -10.13 -20.42
CA THR A 178 -5.77 -10.69 -20.49
C THR A 178 -5.12 -10.49 -21.86
N THR A 179 -5.87 -10.01 -22.84
CA THR A 179 -5.39 -9.79 -24.21
C THR A 179 -5.98 -8.53 -24.82
N LEU A 180 -5.18 -7.80 -25.60
CA LEU A 180 -5.64 -6.71 -26.46
C LEU A 180 -5.22 -7.00 -27.90
N ALA A 181 -6.20 -7.21 -28.77
CA ALA A 181 -6.03 -7.43 -30.20
C ALA A 181 -5.74 -6.15 -30.98
N GLY A 182 -6.13 -4.97 -30.50
CA GLY A 182 -5.85 -3.71 -31.19
C GLY A 182 -6.12 -2.44 -30.38
N PRO A 183 -5.78 -1.25 -30.91
CA PRO A 183 -5.93 0.03 -30.21
C PRO A 183 -7.38 0.43 -29.86
N ASN A 184 -8.36 -0.20 -30.51
CA ASN A 184 -9.78 0.08 -30.33
C ASN A 184 -10.48 -0.87 -29.35
N ASP A 185 -9.77 -1.83 -28.79
CA ASP A 185 -10.34 -2.70 -27.77
C ASP A 185 -10.76 -1.88 -26.54
N PRO A 186 -11.79 -2.32 -25.79
CA PRO A 186 -12.16 -1.65 -24.54
C PRO A 186 -10.96 -1.52 -23.61
N ALA A 187 -10.77 -0.33 -23.05
CA ALA A 187 -9.68 -0.09 -22.11
C ALA A 187 -9.78 -1.08 -20.94
N PRO A 188 -8.72 -1.83 -20.63
CA PRO A 188 -8.74 -2.78 -19.54
C PRO A 188 -8.79 -2.04 -18.18
N SER A 189 -9.22 -2.74 -17.15
CA SER A 189 -9.21 -2.25 -15.77
C SER A 189 -8.58 -3.27 -14.84
N LEU A 190 -8.02 -2.78 -13.73
CA LEU A 190 -7.51 -3.57 -12.63
C LEU A 190 -8.50 -3.50 -11.46
N THR A 191 -9.04 -4.65 -11.06
CA THR A 191 -9.88 -4.77 -9.87
C THR A 191 -9.00 -5.19 -8.69
N TYR A 192 -9.17 -4.51 -7.56
CA TYR A 192 -8.55 -4.79 -6.27
C TYR A 192 -9.64 -5.18 -5.27
N ASP A 193 -9.47 -6.28 -4.56
CA ASP A 193 -10.49 -6.83 -3.65
C ASP A 193 -10.39 -6.33 -2.21
N GLY A 194 -9.39 -5.49 -1.88
CA GLY A 194 -9.14 -5.01 -0.53
C GLY A 194 -8.13 -5.84 0.28
N ALA A 195 -7.70 -7.01 -0.21
CA ALA A 195 -6.73 -7.85 0.49
C ALA A 195 -5.30 -7.26 0.45
N SER A 196 -4.40 -7.73 1.31
CA SER A 196 -3.03 -7.22 1.32
C SER A 196 -2.18 -7.94 0.27
N PHE A 197 -1.26 -7.23 -0.36
CA PHE A 197 -0.29 -7.79 -1.32
C PHE A 197 1.02 -6.96 -1.24
N VAL A 198 2.15 -7.54 -1.66
CA VAL A 198 3.46 -6.86 -1.58
C VAL A 198 3.63 -5.87 -2.72
N ASN A 199 3.45 -6.34 -3.94
CA ASN A 199 3.42 -5.54 -5.15
C ASN A 199 2.69 -6.33 -6.25
N ALA A 200 2.09 -5.60 -7.18
CA ALA A 200 1.50 -6.12 -8.39
C ALA A 200 2.03 -5.29 -9.56
N SER A 201 2.68 -5.94 -10.52
CA SER A 201 3.14 -5.31 -11.75
C SER A 201 2.29 -5.81 -12.90
N ILE A 202 1.77 -4.87 -13.68
CA ILE A 202 1.00 -5.16 -14.88
C ILE A 202 1.86 -4.85 -16.08
N THR A 203 2.08 -5.87 -16.91
CA THR A 203 2.88 -5.78 -18.14
C THR A 203 2.01 -6.10 -19.35
N ALA A 204 2.32 -5.50 -20.49
CA ALA A 204 1.67 -5.76 -21.77
C ALA A 204 2.73 -6.15 -22.81
N ASN A 205 2.73 -7.41 -23.26
CA ASN A 205 3.79 -7.94 -24.12
C ASN A 205 3.24 -8.39 -25.48
N ALA A 206 3.92 -8.05 -26.58
CA ALA A 206 3.61 -8.53 -27.92
C ALA A 206 4.57 -9.64 -28.40
N GLY A 207 5.34 -10.23 -27.49
CA GLY A 207 6.40 -11.21 -27.77
C GLY A 207 7.71 -10.91 -27.03
N PRO A 208 8.73 -11.79 -27.12
CA PRO A 208 9.92 -11.78 -26.28
C PRO A 208 10.87 -10.57 -26.46
N LYS A 209 10.72 -9.81 -27.55
CA LYS A 209 11.51 -8.59 -27.82
C LYS A 209 10.78 -7.29 -27.47
N THR A 210 9.55 -7.38 -26.94
CA THR A 210 8.77 -6.18 -26.58
C THR A 210 9.37 -5.55 -25.33
N GLN A 211 9.71 -4.27 -25.39
CA GLN A 211 10.11 -3.52 -24.21
C GLN A 211 8.86 -3.02 -23.49
N THR A 212 8.71 -3.39 -22.22
CA THR A 212 7.49 -3.09 -21.47
C THR A 212 7.81 -2.22 -20.26
N LEU A 213 7.19 -1.04 -20.18
CA LEU A 213 7.14 -0.27 -18.95
C LEU A 213 5.87 -0.66 -18.17
N ALA A 214 6.07 -1.33 -17.04
CA ALA A 214 5.00 -1.87 -16.22
C ALA A 214 4.25 -0.78 -15.44
N GLY A 215 2.93 -0.95 -15.32
CA GLY A 215 2.14 -0.26 -14.31
C GLY A 215 2.32 -0.99 -12.99
N VAL A 216 2.94 -0.36 -12.01
CA VAL A 216 3.20 -0.98 -10.70
C VAL A 216 2.20 -0.45 -9.69
N LEU A 217 1.43 -1.36 -9.11
CA LEU A 217 0.67 -1.13 -7.90
C LEU A 217 1.48 -1.68 -6.73
N GLN A 218 1.81 -0.81 -5.78
CA GLN A 218 2.52 -1.19 -4.57
C GLN A 218 1.87 -0.43 -3.41
N PRO A 219 1.76 -1.05 -2.22
CA PRO A 219 1.30 -0.35 -1.03
C PRO A 219 2.21 0.87 -0.78
N VAL A 220 1.62 2.07 -0.71
CA VAL A 220 2.37 3.27 -0.35
C VAL A 220 1.81 3.85 0.93
N LEU A 221 2.72 4.08 1.88
CA LEU A 221 2.42 4.80 3.09
C LEU A 221 2.60 6.30 2.83
N ARG A 222 1.54 7.09 3.07
CA ARG A 222 1.67 8.55 3.22
C ARG A 222 1.62 8.90 4.70
N ALA A 223 2.77 9.33 5.22
CA ALA A 223 2.88 9.86 6.58
C ALA A 223 2.77 11.39 6.55
N ALA A 224 1.97 11.95 7.46
CA ALA A 224 2.09 13.33 7.90
C ALA A 224 2.63 13.33 9.32
N GLU A 225 3.58 14.22 9.62
CA GLU A 225 4.08 14.43 10.99
C GLU A 225 3.72 15.83 11.48
N PHE A 226 3.21 15.89 12.70
CA PHE A 226 2.80 17.12 13.37
C PHE A 226 3.75 17.34 14.56
N ALA A 227 4.47 18.47 14.53
CA ALA A 227 5.41 18.80 15.58
C ALA A 227 4.69 19.05 16.91
N VAL A 228 5.25 18.52 17.99
CA VAL A 228 4.79 18.79 19.35
C VAL A 228 5.50 20.05 19.87
N PRO A 229 4.78 21.05 20.42
CA PRO A 229 5.37 22.32 20.83
C PRO A 229 6.49 22.20 21.88
N SER A 230 6.37 21.28 22.83
CA SER A 230 7.39 20.99 23.84
C SER A 230 8.69 20.41 23.27
N GLY A 231 8.62 19.83 22.06
CA GLY A 231 9.75 19.14 21.43
C GLY A 231 9.98 17.71 21.94
N ASN A 232 9.09 17.15 22.75
CA ASN A 232 9.11 15.72 23.09
C ASN A 232 7.69 15.12 22.93
N ALA A 233 7.61 13.86 22.53
CA ALA A 233 6.38 13.09 22.37
C ALA A 233 6.59 11.62 22.79
N THR A 234 7.58 11.32 23.65
CA THR A 234 8.13 9.95 23.77
C THR A 234 8.23 9.33 25.16
N ASN A 235 7.54 9.81 26.19
CA ASN A 235 7.67 9.20 27.52
C ASN A 235 6.65 8.09 27.83
N SER A 236 6.50 7.09 26.97
CA SER A 236 5.92 5.81 27.41
C SER A 236 7.05 4.89 27.86
N ARG A 237 7.53 5.08 29.09
CA ARG A 237 8.51 4.17 29.71
C ARG A 237 7.95 2.78 29.99
N PHE A 238 6.62 2.63 29.97
CA PHE A 238 5.92 1.41 30.38
C PHE A 238 4.80 1.06 29.37
N GLY A 239 4.54 -0.23 29.20
CA GLY A 239 3.88 -0.92 28.09
C GLY A 239 2.46 -0.61 27.68
N THR A 240 1.74 0.38 28.24
CA THR A 240 0.40 0.75 27.73
C THR A 240 0.22 2.24 27.51
N GLY A 241 -0.28 2.58 26.31
CA GLY A 241 -0.92 3.85 26.04
C GLY A 241 0.03 5.04 26.12
N SER A 242 0.67 5.39 25.01
CA SER A 242 1.10 6.75 24.72
C SER A 242 0.04 7.52 23.94
N LEU A 243 -1.01 6.85 23.47
CA LEU A 243 -2.09 7.38 22.65
C LEU A 243 -3.45 6.85 23.11
N ALA A 244 -4.44 7.72 23.13
CA ALA A 244 -5.85 7.39 23.35
C ALA A 244 -6.74 8.23 22.42
N VAL A 245 -7.84 7.66 21.93
CA VAL A 245 -8.85 8.42 21.18
C VAL A 245 -9.98 8.77 22.14
N ALA A 246 -10.35 10.04 22.22
CA ALA A 246 -11.47 10.47 23.05
C ALA A 246 -12.70 10.81 22.19
N GLY A 247 -13.86 10.95 22.85
CA GLY A 247 -15.15 11.21 22.19
C GLY A 247 -15.23 12.55 21.45
N ASP A 248 -14.25 13.43 21.62
CA ASP A 248 -14.12 14.69 20.87
C ASP A 248 -13.49 14.52 19.48
N GLY A 249 -13.19 13.27 19.08
CA GLY A 249 -12.61 12.94 17.78
C GLY A 249 -11.13 13.31 17.65
N ALA A 250 -10.47 13.66 18.75
CA ALA A 250 -9.03 13.92 18.78
C ALA A 250 -8.24 12.72 19.30
N ILE A 251 -6.96 12.69 18.94
CA ILE A 251 -5.99 11.75 19.45
C ILE A 251 -5.23 12.44 20.58
N TRP A 252 -5.28 11.87 21.76
CA TRP A 252 -4.60 12.35 22.96
C TRP A 252 -3.35 11.52 23.19
N PHE A 253 -2.28 12.15 23.64
CA PHE A 253 -1.00 11.47 23.82
C PHE A 253 -0.25 11.92 25.06
N ILE A 254 0.64 11.06 25.53
CA ILE A 254 1.55 11.39 26.62
C ILE A 254 2.78 12.13 26.08
N ASP A 255 3.13 13.21 26.76
CA ASP A 255 4.43 13.87 26.68
C ASP A 255 5.12 13.84 28.07
N ASP A 256 6.42 14.11 28.12
CA ASP A 256 7.29 14.12 29.32
C ASP A 256 6.66 14.81 30.53
N THR A 257 5.98 15.93 30.31
CA THR A 257 5.41 16.79 31.35
C THR A 257 4.00 17.28 31.01
N ALA A 258 3.34 16.67 30.03
CA ALA A 258 2.05 17.13 29.54
C ALA A 258 1.18 15.98 29.00
N ILE A 259 -0.12 16.25 28.88
CA ILE A 259 -0.99 15.48 27.99
C ILE A 259 -1.20 16.30 26.71
N GLY A 260 -0.68 15.78 25.61
CA GLY A 260 -0.88 16.32 24.28
C GLY A 260 -2.22 15.92 23.68
N ARG A 261 -2.69 16.74 22.74
CA ARG A 261 -3.91 16.51 21.95
C ARG A 261 -3.65 16.93 20.52
N VAL A 262 -3.90 16.05 19.56
CA VAL A 262 -3.86 16.33 18.13
C VAL A 262 -5.23 16.08 17.50
N THR A 263 -5.74 17.07 16.78
CA THR A 263 -6.94 16.92 15.97
C THR A 263 -6.65 16.12 14.70
N THR A 264 -7.67 15.52 14.08
CA THR A 264 -7.50 14.87 12.76
C THR A 264 -7.10 15.85 11.64
N GLY A 265 -7.28 17.15 11.86
CA GLY A 265 -6.75 18.20 10.99
C GLY A 265 -5.26 18.52 11.19
N GLY A 266 -4.61 17.95 12.22
CA GLY A 266 -3.18 18.14 12.49
C GLY A 266 -2.84 19.27 13.47
N SER A 267 -3.82 19.94 14.06
CA SER A 267 -3.57 20.95 15.12
C SER A 267 -3.24 20.25 16.43
N VAL A 268 -2.07 20.58 17.00
CA VAL A 268 -1.53 20.03 18.26
C VAL A 268 -1.61 21.07 19.38
N THR A 269 -2.05 20.65 20.56
CA THR A 269 -2.11 21.44 21.81
C THR A 269 -1.66 20.59 22.99
N GLU A 270 -1.12 21.21 24.04
CA GLU A 270 -0.60 20.50 25.21
C GLU A 270 -1.22 21.03 26.51
N HIS A 271 -1.55 20.11 27.41
CA HIS A 271 -1.99 20.40 28.77
C HIS A 271 -0.85 20.09 29.73
N ALA A 272 -0.16 21.13 30.18
CA ALA A 272 0.96 21.00 31.11
C ALA A 272 0.51 20.32 32.41
N LEU A 273 1.33 19.37 32.87
CA LEU A 273 1.21 18.68 34.13
C LEU A 273 2.33 19.13 35.08
N GLY A 274 2.13 18.86 36.37
CA GLY A 274 3.17 19.00 37.40
C GLY A 274 3.98 17.72 37.64
N ALA A 275 3.78 16.68 36.82
CA ALA A 275 4.35 15.36 36.96
C ALA A 275 4.55 14.69 35.60
N THR A 276 5.30 13.59 35.56
CA THR A 276 5.55 12.83 34.34
C THR A 276 4.51 11.71 34.20
N PRO A 277 3.65 11.73 33.18
CA PRO A 277 2.69 10.66 32.94
C PRO A 277 3.37 9.40 32.38
N TYR A 278 2.81 8.21 32.64
CA TYR A 278 3.38 6.93 32.22
C TYR A 278 2.51 6.11 31.27
N GLY A 279 1.20 6.08 31.50
CA GLY A 279 0.23 5.43 30.62
C GLY A 279 -1.06 6.21 30.57
N ILE A 280 -1.72 6.23 29.41
CA ILE A 280 -3.02 6.90 29.18
C ILE A 280 -4.04 5.92 28.62
N THR A 281 -5.29 6.07 29.04
CA THR A 281 -6.43 5.34 28.49
C THR A 281 -7.67 6.24 28.44
N LEU A 282 -8.63 5.89 27.58
CA LEU A 282 -9.96 6.49 27.64
C LEU A 282 -10.76 5.80 28.74
N GLY A 283 -11.21 6.58 29.73
CA GLY A 283 -12.07 6.09 30.79
C GLY A 283 -13.50 5.83 30.32
N PRO A 284 -14.26 4.99 31.05
CA PRO A 284 -15.68 4.72 30.77
C PRO A 284 -16.59 5.96 30.87
N ASP A 285 -16.11 7.03 31.50
CA ASP A 285 -16.78 8.32 31.64
C ASP A 285 -16.42 9.31 30.52
N GLY A 286 -15.69 8.86 29.49
CA GLY A 286 -15.27 9.66 28.34
C GLY A 286 -14.13 10.65 28.62
N ALA A 287 -13.57 10.64 29.83
CA ALA A 287 -12.38 11.40 30.17
C ALA A 287 -11.11 10.58 29.93
N LEU A 288 -9.98 11.27 29.78
CA LEU A 288 -8.67 10.64 29.69
C LEU A 288 -8.20 10.32 31.11
N TRP A 289 -7.79 9.08 31.34
CA TRP A 289 -7.21 8.65 32.61
C TRP A 289 -5.77 8.26 32.40
N PHE A 290 -4.89 8.68 33.31
CA PHE A 290 -3.47 8.40 33.20
C PHE A 290 -2.80 8.23 34.56
N THR A 291 -1.72 7.47 34.58
CA THR A 291 -0.81 7.31 35.72
C THR A 291 0.33 8.32 35.59
N GLU A 292 0.91 8.75 36.70
CA GLU A 292 2.01 9.73 36.71
C GLU A 292 3.08 9.44 37.79
N SER A 293 4.23 10.13 37.73
CA SER A 293 5.40 9.95 38.61
C SER A 293 5.18 10.32 40.08
N GLY A 294 4.00 10.81 40.44
CA GLY A 294 3.53 10.92 41.81
C GLY A 294 2.79 9.65 42.27
N PRO A 295 2.43 9.53 43.55
CA PRO A 295 1.58 8.43 43.99
C PRO A 295 0.13 8.73 43.61
N ALA A 296 -0.18 8.89 42.32
CA ALA A 296 -1.48 9.37 41.86
C ALA A 296 -1.89 8.77 40.50
N VAL A 297 -3.21 8.63 40.36
CA VAL A 297 -3.89 8.49 39.07
C VAL A 297 -4.61 9.81 38.80
N ALA A 298 -4.59 10.26 37.56
CA ALA A 298 -5.16 11.53 37.15
C ALA A 298 -6.20 11.33 36.05
N ARG A 299 -7.13 12.27 35.99
CA ARG A 299 -8.26 12.32 35.07
C ARG A 299 -8.33 13.69 34.43
N LEU A 300 -8.31 13.74 33.11
CA LEU A 300 -8.43 14.95 32.31
C LEU A 300 -9.68 14.85 31.42
N THR A 301 -10.63 15.76 31.60
CA THR A 301 -11.76 15.86 30.66
C THR A 301 -11.28 16.46 29.33
N THR A 302 -11.98 16.16 28.24
CA THR A 302 -11.69 16.78 26.92
C THR A 302 -11.89 18.29 26.92
N GLY A 303 -12.62 18.83 27.90
CA GLY A 303 -12.75 20.27 28.17
C GLY A 303 -11.61 20.86 29.00
N GLY A 304 -10.57 20.09 29.36
CA GLY A 304 -9.37 20.56 30.03
C GLY A 304 -9.44 20.58 31.57
N THR A 305 -10.46 19.97 32.19
CA THR A 305 -10.53 19.88 33.66
C THR A 305 -9.69 18.71 34.16
N LEU A 306 -8.62 19.02 34.90
CA LEU A 306 -7.74 18.04 35.53
C LEU A 306 -8.19 17.72 36.97
N SER A 307 -8.20 16.45 37.33
CA SER A 307 -8.42 15.95 38.69
C SER A 307 -7.37 14.90 39.01
N THR A 308 -6.77 14.96 40.20
CA THR A 308 -5.76 14.00 40.65
C THR A 308 -6.27 13.23 41.86
N TYR A 309 -5.96 11.93 41.90
CA TYR A 309 -6.39 11.02 42.95
C TYR A 309 -5.15 10.33 43.55
N PRO A 310 -4.66 10.80 44.69
CA PRO A 310 -3.53 10.19 45.36
C PRO A 310 -3.84 8.72 45.73
N SER A 311 -2.99 7.81 45.28
CA SER A 311 -3.07 6.36 45.50
C SER A 311 -2.07 5.84 46.53
N GLY A 312 -1.03 6.63 46.86
CA GLY A 312 0.09 6.17 47.70
C GLY A 312 1.01 5.14 47.03
N THR A 313 0.75 4.78 45.77
CA THR A 313 1.44 3.70 45.04
C THR A 313 1.85 4.16 43.65
N PHE A 314 2.94 3.61 43.12
CA PHE A 314 3.37 3.85 41.76
C PHE A 314 2.40 3.16 40.79
N GLY A 315 1.83 3.90 39.85
CA GLY A 315 0.99 3.36 38.79
C GLY A 315 1.74 3.31 37.47
N GLU A 316 1.70 2.18 36.78
CA GLU A 316 2.29 1.99 35.46
C GLU A 316 1.21 1.88 34.39
N ALA A 317 0.93 0.67 33.92
CA ALA A 317 -0.04 0.42 32.87
C ALA A 317 -1.47 0.64 33.35
N ILE A 318 -2.27 1.36 32.56
CA ILE A 318 -3.66 1.72 32.86
C ILE A 318 -4.58 1.33 31.71
N THR A 319 -5.77 0.83 32.03
CA THR A 319 -6.78 0.44 31.04
C THR A 319 -8.19 0.64 31.59
N ALA A 320 -9.18 0.77 30.71
CA ALA A 320 -10.57 0.68 31.10
C ALA A 320 -10.90 -0.77 31.51
N GLY A 321 -11.71 -0.92 32.55
CA GLY A 321 -12.21 -2.22 32.99
C GLY A 321 -13.60 -2.54 32.43
N PRO A 322 -14.00 -3.82 32.54
CA PRO A 322 -15.32 -4.28 32.09
C PRO A 322 -16.48 -3.73 32.95
N ASP A 323 -16.15 -3.14 34.09
CA ASP A 323 -17.09 -2.77 35.15
C ASP A 323 -17.33 -1.25 35.23
N GLY A 324 -16.95 -0.51 34.19
CA GLY A 324 -17.14 0.94 34.12
C GLY A 324 -16.15 1.75 34.97
N ASN A 325 -15.02 1.15 35.35
CA ASN A 325 -13.94 1.79 36.11
C ASN A 325 -12.63 1.73 35.34
N VAL A 326 -11.60 2.47 35.77
CA VAL A 326 -10.25 2.30 35.24
C VAL A 326 -9.41 1.45 36.18
N TRP A 327 -8.47 0.72 35.62
CA TRP A 327 -7.67 -0.27 36.32
C TRP A 327 -6.20 -0.09 35.95
N TYR A 328 -5.32 -0.16 36.94
CA TYR A 328 -3.89 -0.07 36.70
C TYR A 328 -3.10 -0.98 37.64
N PHE A 329 -1.87 -1.34 37.29
CA PHE A 329 -1.01 -2.09 38.20
C PHE A 329 -0.49 -1.22 39.35
N ALA A 330 -0.68 -1.67 40.58
CA ALA A 330 -0.02 -1.08 41.74
C ALA A 330 1.41 -1.62 41.86
N SER A 331 2.37 -0.71 41.99
CA SER A 331 3.80 -1.00 42.22
C SER A 331 4.53 -1.62 41.02
N VAL A 332 5.84 -1.40 40.98
CA VAL A 332 6.80 -2.06 40.06
C VAL A 332 6.88 -3.57 40.28
N THR A 333 6.29 -4.09 41.35
CA THR A 333 6.23 -5.53 41.67
C THR A 333 5.01 -6.23 41.06
N HIS A 334 4.06 -5.47 40.48
CA HIS A 334 2.86 -5.98 39.80
C HIS A 334 2.07 -7.03 40.61
N GLU A 335 1.99 -6.85 41.93
CA GLU A 335 1.33 -7.80 42.85
C GLU A 335 -0.18 -7.56 43.00
N ALA A 336 -0.68 -6.42 42.53
CA ALA A 336 -2.08 -6.03 42.64
C ALA A 336 -2.49 -5.15 41.47
N LEU A 337 -3.78 -5.19 41.16
CA LEU A 337 -4.43 -4.15 40.38
C LEU A 337 -5.11 -3.15 41.32
N VAL A 338 -5.21 -1.90 40.89
CA VAL A 338 -6.01 -0.87 41.55
C VAL A 338 -7.15 -0.51 40.64
N LYS A 339 -8.37 -0.72 41.14
CA LYS A 339 -9.61 -0.26 40.56
C LYS A 339 -9.88 1.17 41.00
N VAL A 340 -10.20 2.05 40.06
CA VAL A 340 -10.52 3.45 40.32
C VAL A 340 -11.86 3.80 39.69
N THR A 341 -12.82 4.17 40.54
CA THR A 341 -14.13 4.64 40.09
C THR A 341 -14.04 6.01 39.42
N PRO A 342 -15.01 6.40 38.58
CA PRO A 342 -15.04 7.75 37.99
C PRO A 342 -15.06 8.89 39.03
N SER A 343 -15.55 8.62 40.25
CA SER A 343 -15.52 9.56 41.37
C SER A 343 -14.18 9.57 42.13
N GLY A 344 -13.22 8.72 41.76
CA GLY A 344 -11.88 8.67 42.37
C GLY A 344 -11.72 7.70 43.53
N THR A 345 -12.76 6.94 43.90
CA THR A 345 -12.64 5.88 44.91
C THR A 345 -11.73 4.77 44.39
N GLN A 346 -10.69 4.43 45.16
CA GLN A 346 -9.70 3.42 44.81
C GLN A 346 -9.90 2.14 45.63
N THR A 347 -9.68 0.99 45.00
CA THR A 347 -9.74 -0.32 45.65
C THR A 347 -8.63 -1.21 45.11
N THR A 348 -7.75 -1.67 46.00
CA THR A 348 -6.67 -2.59 45.64
C THR A 348 -7.19 -4.03 45.60
N VAL A 349 -6.91 -4.71 44.50
CA VAL A 349 -7.26 -6.11 44.23
C VAL A 349 -5.96 -6.91 44.13
N PRO A 350 -5.60 -7.68 45.17
CA PRO A 350 -4.41 -8.52 45.15
C PRO A 350 -4.47 -9.58 44.05
N LEU A 351 -3.34 -9.82 43.39
CA LEU A 351 -3.24 -10.87 42.38
C LEU A 351 -2.96 -12.23 43.03
N GLN A 352 -3.67 -13.24 42.53
CA GLN A 352 -3.61 -14.61 43.00
C GLN A 352 -2.95 -15.46 41.92
N PHE A 353 -1.66 -15.71 42.10
CA PHE A 353 -0.86 -16.52 41.19
C PHE A 353 -1.00 -18.01 41.50
N PRO A 354 -0.92 -18.90 40.49
CA PRO A 354 -0.76 -20.32 40.74
C PRO A 354 0.52 -20.57 41.56
N SER A 355 0.51 -21.56 42.46
CA SER A 355 1.42 -21.71 43.61
C SER A 355 2.90 -22.03 43.30
N SER A 356 3.40 -21.65 42.13
CA SER A 356 4.80 -21.80 41.69
C SER A 356 5.31 -20.63 40.84
N SER A 357 4.51 -19.60 40.58
CA SER A 357 4.89 -18.41 39.80
C SER A 357 5.04 -17.18 40.70
N SER A 358 6.11 -16.41 40.53
CA SER A 358 6.31 -15.13 41.23
C SER A 358 5.68 -13.95 40.47
N SER A 359 5.24 -12.93 41.22
CA SER A 359 4.67 -11.66 40.74
C SER A 359 5.65 -10.77 39.99
N SER A 360 6.96 -11.01 40.15
CA SER A 360 7.97 -9.96 40.03
C SER A 360 8.37 -9.56 38.60
N LEU A 361 7.69 -10.04 37.56
CA LEU A 361 8.22 -9.99 36.18
C LEU A 361 7.20 -9.65 35.08
N PHE A 362 5.97 -9.23 35.41
CA PHE A 362 5.07 -8.71 34.36
C PHE A 362 5.79 -7.61 33.59
N GLN A 363 5.88 -7.76 32.27
CA GLN A 363 6.24 -6.62 31.44
C GLN A 363 5.03 -5.69 31.47
N ALA A 364 5.24 -4.45 31.91
CA ALA A 364 4.24 -3.46 32.32
C ALA A 364 3.15 -3.18 31.26
N LEU A 365 2.27 -4.13 30.99
CA LEU A 365 1.25 -4.11 29.95
C LEU A 365 -0.05 -4.67 30.51
N LEU A 366 -1.16 -3.97 30.27
CA LEU A 366 -2.49 -4.39 30.69
C LEU A 366 -3.51 -4.04 29.61
N VAL A 367 -4.10 -5.05 28.96
CA VAL A 367 -5.15 -4.84 27.95
C VAL A 367 -6.45 -5.53 28.38
N LEU A 368 -7.59 -4.90 28.08
CA LEU A 368 -8.91 -5.49 28.36
C LEU A 368 -9.31 -6.44 27.23
N GLY A 369 -9.39 -7.74 27.51
CA GLY A 369 -9.87 -8.75 26.58
C GLY A 369 -11.39 -8.67 26.36
N SER A 370 -11.84 -9.20 25.22
CA SER A 370 -13.27 -9.30 24.89
C SER A 370 -14.07 -10.22 25.83
N ASP A 371 -13.36 -11.04 26.61
CA ASP A 371 -13.90 -11.91 27.65
C ASP A 371 -14.13 -11.19 29.00
N GLY A 372 -13.88 -9.87 29.05
CA GLY A 372 -14.02 -9.07 30.27
C GLY A 372 -12.91 -9.30 31.30
N ASN A 373 -11.81 -9.95 30.92
CA ASN A 373 -10.63 -10.12 31.76
C ASN A 373 -9.48 -9.25 31.25
N PHE A 374 -8.53 -8.95 32.13
CA PHE A 374 -7.31 -8.27 31.74
C PHE A 374 -6.29 -9.27 31.23
N TRP A 375 -5.46 -8.86 30.27
CA TRP A 375 -4.42 -9.68 29.67
C TRP A 375 -3.08 -8.97 29.73
N SER A 376 -2.03 -9.73 30.03
CA SER A 376 -0.67 -9.23 30.20
C SER A 376 0.37 -10.27 29.76
N ALA A 377 1.60 -9.82 29.49
CA ALA A 377 2.74 -10.69 29.23
C ALA A 377 3.54 -10.87 30.52
N ASP A 378 3.80 -12.12 30.92
CA ASP A 378 4.46 -12.42 32.21
C ASP A 378 5.99 -12.26 32.22
N GLY A 379 6.56 -11.90 31.06
CA GLY A 379 8.00 -11.72 30.85
C GLY A 379 8.83 -13.00 30.88
N GLN A 380 8.23 -14.17 31.15
CA GLN A 380 8.89 -15.46 31.36
C GLN A 380 8.51 -16.50 30.31
N GLY A 381 7.55 -16.21 29.44
CA GLY A 381 7.17 -17.07 28.31
C GLY A 381 5.67 -17.31 28.19
N ASP A 382 4.87 -16.81 29.14
CA ASP A 382 3.44 -17.05 29.19
C ASP A 382 2.65 -15.75 28.95
N VAL A 383 1.42 -15.94 28.48
CA VAL A 383 0.41 -14.88 28.46
C VAL A 383 -0.49 -15.08 29.68
N ALA A 384 -0.65 -14.04 30.48
CA ALA A 384 -1.50 -14.05 31.65
C ALA A 384 -2.89 -13.48 31.36
N ARG A 385 -3.92 -14.18 31.84
CA ARG A 385 -5.28 -13.66 31.97
C ARG A 385 -5.58 -13.41 33.45
N ILE A 386 -6.03 -12.20 33.77
CA ILE A 386 -6.28 -11.72 35.11
C ILE A 386 -7.76 -11.34 35.22
N THR A 387 -8.51 -12.00 36.09
CA THR A 387 -9.92 -11.64 36.32
C THR A 387 -10.03 -10.32 37.09
N PRO A 388 -11.18 -9.62 37.03
CA PRO A 388 -11.41 -8.45 37.89
C PRO A 388 -11.36 -8.73 39.41
N SER A 389 -11.43 -10.01 39.81
CA SER A 389 -11.23 -10.45 41.20
C SER A 389 -9.78 -10.77 41.55
N GLY A 390 -8.84 -10.58 40.61
CA GLY A 390 -7.40 -10.78 40.81
C GLY A 390 -6.89 -12.21 40.53
N VAL A 391 -7.72 -13.12 40.01
CA VAL A 391 -7.26 -14.49 39.72
C VAL A 391 -6.41 -14.50 38.46
N VAL A 392 -5.16 -14.97 38.56
CA VAL A 392 -4.23 -15.07 37.43
C VAL A 392 -4.24 -16.48 36.86
N THR A 393 -4.46 -16.61 35.55
CA THR A 393 -4.27 -17.84 34.78
C THR A 393 -3.14 -17.62 33.78
N LEU A 394 -2.13 -18.49 33.77
CA LEU A 394 -1.01 -18.43 32.83
C LEU A 394 -1.23 -19.40 31.66
N PHE A 395 -0.97 -18.93 30.45
CA PHE A 395 -1.04 -19.70 29.21
C PHE A 395 0.33 -19.77 28.56
N PRO A 396 1.01 -20.93 28.62
CA PRO A 396 2.30 -21.10 27.98
C PRO A 396 2.23 -20.95 26.47
N LEU A 397 3.21 -20.26 25.90
CA LEU A 397 3.34 -20.17 24.46
C LEU A 397 3.89 -21.49 23.88
N PRO A 398 3.34 -21.98 22.76
CA PRO A 398 3.87 -23.15 22.08
C PRO A 398 5.26 -22.85 21.51
N SER A 399 6.09 -23.87 21.35
CA SER A 399 7.47 -23.74 20.83
C SER A 399 7.58 -23.14 19.43
N SER A 400 6.47 -23.05 18.69
CA SER A 400 6.40 -22.35 17.40
C SER A 400 6.53 -20.83 17.54
N VAL A 401 6.22 -20.27 18.71
CA VAL A 401 6.36 -18.85 19.02
C VAL A 401 7.73 -18.66 19.65
N ASN A 402 8.63 -17.95 18.96
CA ASN A 402 10.00 -17.75 19.40
C ASN A 402 10.12 -16.47 20.23
N GLY A 403 10.84 -16.52 21.36
CA GLY A 403 11.02 -15.40 22.27
C GLY A 403 9.95 -15.29 23.35
N THR A 404 10.18 -14.39 24.30
CA THR A 404 9.22 -14.10 25.38
C THR A 404 8.17 -13.09 24.93
N PRO A 405 6.91 -13.21 25.37
CA PRO A 405 5.88 -12.22 25.07
C PRO A 405 6.26 -10.87 25.68
N ILE A 406 6.15 -9.80 24.89
CA ILE A 406 6.48 -8.44 25.34
C ILE A 406 5.38 -7.42 25.10
N ALA A 407 4.46 -7.71 24.16
CA ALA A 407 3.36 -6.81 23.84
C ALA A 407 2.09 -7.57 23.44
N LEU A 408 0.94 -6.99 23.76
CA LEU A 408 -0.39 -7.49 23.41
C LEU A 408 -1.26 -6.34 22.91
N ALA A 409 -2.13 -6.63 21.96
CA ALA A 409 -3.22 -5.74 21.58
C ALA A 409 -4.50 -6.55 21.34
N THR A 410 -5.64 -5.94 21.61
CA THR A 410 -6.94 -6.55 21.32
C THR A 410 -7.25 -6.40 19.83
N ALA A 411 -7.79 -7.46 19.25
CA ALA A 411 -8.33 -7.45 17.90
C ALA A 411 -9.86 -7.28 17.93
N ALA A 412 -10.41 -6.70 16.88
CA ALA A 412 -11.83 -6.43 16.70
C ALA A 412 -12.69 -7.71 16.65
N ASP A 413 -12.08 -8.84 16.28
CA ASP A 413 -12.71 -10.16 16.32
C ASP A 413 -12.69 -10.80 17.73
N GLY A 414 -12.20 -10.07 18.72
CA GLY A 414 -12.17 -10.48 20.13
C GLY A 414 -10.95 -11.32 20.51
N ALA A 415 -10.09 -11.70 19.57
CA ALA A 415 -8.80 -12.31 19.87
C ALA A 415 -7.78 -11.25 20.32
N LEU A 416 -6.57 -11.72 20.63
CA LEU A 416 -5.41 -10.90 20.98
C LEU A 416 -4.32 -11.12 19.94
N TRP A 417 -3.66 -10.03 19.56
CA TRP A 417 -2.35 -10.06 18.93
C TRP A 417 -1.28 -10.04 20.01
N LEU A 418 -0.23 -10.81 19.79
CA LEU A 418 0.93 -10.94 20.65
C LEU A 418 2.19 -10.68 19.83
N ASP A 419 3.15 -9.94 20.38
CA ASP A 419 4.51 -9.81 19.86
C ASP A 419 5.54 -10.29 20.89
N THR A 420 6.69 -10.76 20.42
CA THR A 420 7.75 -11.34 21.26
C THR A 420 9.11 -10.66 21.09
N SER A 421 9.97 -10.86 22.09
CA SER A 421 11.34 -10.33 22.13
C SER A 421 12.26 -10.83 20.99
N LEU A 422 11.85 -11.86 20.25
CA LEU A 422 12.57 -12.39 19.09
C LEU A 422 11.79 -12.24 17.77
N GLY A 423 10.79 -11.35 17.72
CA GLY A 423 10.10 -10.93 16.49
C GLY A 423 9.04 -11.90 15.96
N SER A 424 8.55 -12.81 16.81
CA SER A 424 7.36 -13.60 16.49
C SER A 424 6.11 -12.82 16.83
N VAL A 425 5.21 -12.68 15.85
CA VAL A 425 3.85 -12.19 16.08
C VAL A 425 2.91 -13.38 16.11
N ALA A 426 2.01 -13.46 17.09
CA ALA A 426 1.06 -14.55 17.21
C ALA A 426 -0.36 -14.02 17.43
N ARG A 427 -1.35 -14.81 17.00
CA ARG A 427 -2.76 -14.63 17.40
C ARG A 427 -3.10 -15.58 18.52
N VAL A 428 -3.67 -15.03 19.60
CA VAL A 428 -4.07 -15.74 20.82
C VAL A 428 -5.56 -15.52 21.05
N THR A 429 -6.32 -16.58 21.28
CA THR A 429 -7.74 -16.48 21.68
C THR A 429 -7.89 -16.11 23.15
N THR A 430 -9.07 -15.68 23.59
CA THR A 430 -9.37 -15.46 25.03
C THR A 430 -9.41 -16.77 25.86
N ALA A 431 -9.33 -17.92 25.20
CA ALA A 431 -9.07 -19.21 25.84
C ALA A 431 -7.56 -19.49 26.03
N GLY A 432 -6.69 -18.57 25.64
CA GLY A 432 -5.23 -18.71 25.72
C GLY A 432 -4.61 -19.61 24.65
N THR A 433 -5.40 -20.01 23.63
CA THR A 433 -4.90 -20.85 22.53
C THR A 433 -4.28 -19.98 21.43
N VAL A 434 -3.04 -20.29 21.03
CA VAL A 434 -2.40 -19.70 19.84
C VAL A 434 -2.99 -20.32 18.58
N THR A 435 -3.57 -19.49 17.71
CA THR A 435 -4.22 -19.93 16.46
C THR A 435 -3.35 -19.73 15.22
N ALA A 436 -2.40 -18.81 15.28
CA ALA A 436 -1.46 -18.56 14.20
C ALA A 436 -0.18 -17.93 14.76
N THR A 437 0.94 -18.23 14.13
CA THR A 437 2.25 -17.66 14.44
C THR A 437 2.90 -17.19 13.15
N TYR A 438 3.47 -16.01 13.20
CA TYR A 438 4.09 -15.32 12.09
C TYR A 438 5.50 -14.91 12.49
N VAL A 439 6.49 -15.34 11.72
CA VAL A 439 7.87 -14.93 11.95
C VAL A 439 8.12 -13.67 11.14
N THR A 440 8.22 -12.54 11.83
CA THR A 440 8.68 -11.32 11.17
C THR A 440 10.21 -11.40 11.18
N ASN A 441 10.86 -11.43 10.01
CA ASN A 441 12.34 -11.41 9.91
C ASN A 441 12.92 -10.03 10.31
N VAL A 442 12.28 -9.36 11.26
CA VAL A 442 12.40 -7.95 11.56
C VAL A 442 12.84 -7.87 13.01
N PHE A 443 14.12 -7.57 13.24
CA PHE A 443 14.67 -7.39 14.57
C PHE A 443 14.01 -6.19 15.24
N GLN A 444 13.20 -6.45 16.26
CA GLN A 444 12.57 -5.40 17.05
C GLN A 444 13.57 -4.81 18.05
N THR A 445 13.56 -3.47 18.14
CA THR A 445 14.07 -2.75 19.30
C THR A 445 12.94 -2.67 20.32
N ALA A 446 13.24 -2.88 21.61
CA ALA A 446 12.31 -2.88 22.75
C ALA A 446 11.36 -1.66 22.80
N THR A 447 10.34 -1.67 21.98
CA THR A 447 9.31 -0.63 21.85
C THR A 447 7.98 -1.27 22.20
N PHE A 448 7.13 -0.47 22.84
CA PHE A 448 6.26 -1.00 23.89
C PHE A 448 4.76 -1.02 23.55
N GLN A 449 4.30 -0.30 22.53
CA GLN A 449 2.89 -0.24 22.18
C GLN A 449 2.64 -0.56 20.71
N PHE A 450 1.56 -1.31 20.51
CA PHE A 450 1.11 -1.90 19.26
C PHE A 450 -0.41 -1.80 19.24
N ALA A 451 -1.02 -1.76 18.06
CA ALA A 451 -2.46 -1.66 17.97
C ALA A 451 -3.01 -2.35 16.73
N GLN A 452 -4.27 -2.76 16.81
CA GLN A 452 -5.01 -3.02 15.59
C GLN A 452 -5.28 -1.68 14.88
N GLY A 453 -4.97 -1.63 13.59
CA GLY A 453 -5.22 -0.48 12.74
C GLY A 453 -6.66 -0.43 12.22
N PRO A 454 -7.04 0.66 11.55
CA PRO A 454 -8.38 0.82 10.94
C PRO A 454 -8.72 -0.26 9.91
N ASP A 455 -7.71 -0.90 9.33
CA ASP A 455 -7.80 -1.98 8.36
C ASP A 455 -7.88 -3.38 8.99
N GLY A 456 -7.97 -3.46 10.33
CA GLY A 456 -8.05 -4.72 11.07
C GLY A 456 -6.72 -5.46 11.20
N ALA A 457 -5.63 -4.97 10.61
CA ALA A 457 -4.30 -5.55 10.73
C ALA A 457 -3.64 -5.12 12.05
N PHE A 458 -2.64 -5.89 12.50
CA PHE A 458 -1.79 -5.53 13.62
C PHE A 458 -0.64 -4.64 13.15
N TRP A 459 -0.50 -3.48 13.77
CA TRP A 459 0.50 -2.48 13.46
C TRP A 459 1.52 -2.37 14.57
N PHE A 460 2.78 -2.34 14.17
CA PHE A 460 3.90 -2.50 15.08
C PHE A 460 5.10 -1.64 14.64
N PRO A 461 6.01 -1.29 15.57
CA PRO A 461 7.30 -0.72 15.20
C PRO A 461 8.04 -1.63 14.20
N GLY A 462 8.63 -1.08 13.14
CA GLY A 462 9.21 -1.89 12.07
C GLY A 462 10.69 -2.29 12.26
N GLY A 463 11.31 -1.93 13.38
CA GLY A 463 12.72 -2.22 13.71
C GLY A 463 13.79 -1.61 12.78
N GLY A 464 14.94 -1.21 13.35
CA GLY A 464 16.25 -1.13 12.66
C GLY A 464 16.59 0.10 11.77
N GLY A 465 17.79 0.67 12.02
CA GLY A 465 18.61 1.46 11.06
C GLY A 465 18.77 2.96 11.36
N SER A 466 19.96 3.53 11.12
CA SER A 466 20.31 4.94 11.40
C SER A 466 19.55 5.98 10.57
N ASP A 467 18.94 5.57 9.45
CA ASP A 467 18.58 6.54 8.39
C ASP A 467 17.06 6.76 8.21
N ALA A 468 16.19 5.84 8.62
CA ALA A 468 14.73 5.99 8.51
C ALA A 468 13.96 5.18 9.58
N ALA A 469 12.85 5.75 10.07
CA ALA A 469 11.90 5.01 10.90
C ALA A 469 11.08 4.03 10.06
N ARG A 470 10.65 2.94 10.69
CA ARG A 470 9.86 1.91 10.03
C ARG A 470 8.62 1.57 10.82
N ILE A 471 7.55 1.23 10.11
CA ILE A 471 6.32 0.68 10.67
C ILE A 471 6.07 -0.67 10.00
N GLY A 472 5.83 -1.69 10.81
CA GLY A 472 5.36 -2.99 10.37
C GLY A 472 3.85 -3.11 10.45
N ARG A 473 3.33 -3.94 9.55
CA ARG A 473 1.93 -4.31 9.47
C ARG A 473 1.83 -5.79 9.21
N ILE A 474 0.92 -6.49 9.87
CA ILE A 474 0.58 -7.88 9.57
C ILE A 474 -0.92 -8.12 9.69
N ASP A 475 -1.52 -8.73 8.66
CA ASP A 475 -2.94 -9.07 8.67
C ASP A 475 -3.22 -10.46 9.28
N ALA A 476 -4.50 -10.78 9.47
CA ALA A 476 -4.93 -12.05 10.06
C ALA A 476 -4.59 -13.29 9.22
N ALA A 477 -4.20 -13.12 7.95
CA ALA A 477 -3.75 -14.19 7.06
C ALA A 477 -2.21 -14.37 7.11
N GLY A 478 -1.49 -13.49 7.82
CA GLY A 478 -0.04 -13.52 7.93
C GLY A 478 0.70 -12.73 6.87
N ASN A 479 -0.01 -11.94 6.06
CA ASN A 479 0.65 -11.09 5.08
C ASN A 479 1.28 -9.91 5.83
N ALA A 480 2.61 -9.87 5.84
CA ALA A 480 3.38 -8.84 6.51
C ALA A 480 4.02 -7.86 5.51
N ALA A 481 4.05 -6.58 5.88
CA ALA A 481 4.72 -5.53 5.13
C ALA A 481 5.46 -4.59 6.09
N ILE A 482 6.62 -4.08 5.64
CA ILE A 482 7.37 -3.04 6.34
C ILE A 482 7.37 -1.78 5.48
N PHE A 483 6.95 -0.68 6.09
CA PHE A 483 6.88 0.64 5.46
C PHE A 483 7.97 1.55 6.02
N LEU A 484 8.63 2.29 5.13
CA LEU A 484 9.53 3.38 5.53
C LEU A 484 8.71 4.63 5.81
N ILE A 485 8.95 5.26 6.95
CA ILE A 485 8.51 6.63 7.20
C ILE A 485 9.63 7.56 6.72
N PRO A 486 9.39 8.38 5.69
CA PRO A 486 10.37 9.36 5.24
C PRO A 486 10.83 10.25 6.40
N LYS A 487 12.11 10.61 6.41
CA LYS A 487 12.66 11.53 7.39
C LYS A 487 11.96 12.89 7.27
N SER A 488 11.27 13.32 8.32
CA SER A 488 10.89 14.72 8.48
C SER A 488 12.18 15.55 8.62
N ALA A 489 12.29 16.62 7.83
CA ALA A 489 13.46 17.50 7.82
C ALA A 489 13.65 18.23 9.17
N PRO A 490 14.85 18.77 9.43
CA PRO A 490 16.05 18.08 9.90
C PRO A 490 16.01 17.87 11.43
N VAL A 491 15.83 16.63 11.89
CA VAL A 491 16.18 16.27 13.27
C VAL A 491 17.72 16.34 13.40
N PRO A 492 18.30 16.93 14.46
CA PRO A 492 19.74 16.95 14.69
C PRO A 492 20.33 15.54 14.62
N PRO A 493 21.62 15.38 14.29
CA PRO A 493 22.26 14.08 14.15
C PRO A 493 22.32 13.36 15.50
N SER A 494 21.23 12.69 15.87
CA SER A 494 21.23 11.60 16.83
C SER A 494 21.74 10.35 16.12
N PHE A 495 22.49 9.51 16.85
CA PHE A 495 23.03 8.25 16.31
C PHE A 495 21.94 7.26 15.84
N PHE A 496 20.67 7.52 16.15
CA PHE A 496 19.49 6.78 15.69
C PHE A 496 18.33 7.73 15.36
N ALA A 497 17.62 7.52 14.24
CA ALA A 497 16.36 8.19 13.98
C ALA A 497 15.31 7.73 15.02
N PRO A 498 14.54 8.64 15.65
CA PRO A 498 13.50 8.24 16.60
C PRO A 498 12.51 7.30 15.92
N GLN A 499 12.25 6.16 16.55
CA GLN A 499 11.32 5.16 16.04
C GLN A 499 9.89 5.48 16.51
N PRO A 500 8.86 5.02 15.78
CA PRO A 500 7.50 5.05 16.26
C PRO A 500 7.36 4.20 17.52
N THR A 501 6.69 4.71 18.55
CA THR A 501 6.57 4.01 19.85
C THR A 501 5.13 3.67 20.20
N GLY A 502 4.18 4.57 19.93
CA GLY A 502 2.75 4.37 20.12
C GLY A 502 2.00 4.15 18.82
N PHE A 503 0.90 3.38 18.86
CA PHE A 503 -0.05 3.27 17.76
C PHE A 503 -1.49 3.30 18.26
N VAL A 504 -2.38 3.91 17.47
CA VAL A 504 -3.83 3.83 17.67
C VAL A 504 -4.57 4.03 16.34
N ALA A 505 -5.69 3.35 16.16
CA ALA A 505 -6.62 3.66 15.07
C ALA A 505 -7.34 4.98 15.37
N GLY A 506 -7.20 5.96 14.48
CA GLY A 506 -7.85 7.26 14.61
C GLY A 506 -9.31 7.25 14.13
N PRO A 507 -10.12 8.22 14.59
CA PRO A 507 -11.51 8.34 14.17
C PRO A 507 -11.67 8.78 12.70
N ASP A 508 -10.58 9.22 12.06
CA ASP A 508 -10.51 9.55 10.64
C ASP A 508 -10.16 8.34 9.75
N GLY A 509 -10.17 7.12 10.31
CA GLY A 509 -9.85 5.90 9.57
C GLY A 509 -8.36 5.74 9.26
N ASN A 510 -7.49 6.55 9.88
CA ASN A 510 -6.04 6.50 9.70
C ASN A 510 -5.36 5.89 10.92
N LEU A 511 -4.17 5.32 10.73
CA LEU A 511 -3.34 4.89 11.85
C LEU A 511 -2.54 6.09 12.37
N TRP A 512 -2.56 6.32 13.67
CA TRP A 512 -1.80 7.37 14.34
C TRP A 512 -0.68 6.79 15.18
N TYR A 513 0.44 7.50 15.26
CA TYR A 513 1.61 7.05 16.02
C TYR A 513 2.35 8.22 16.67
N THR A 514 3.13 7.95 17.72
CA THR A 514 4.07 8.93 18.32
C THR A 514 5.50 8.61 17.90
N ARG A 515 6.31 9.64 17.66
CA ARG A 515 7.70 9.50 17.21
C ARG A 515 8.55 10.72 17.60
N GLY A 516 9.51 10.52 18.50
CA GLY A 516 10.45 11.59 18.87
C GLY A 516 9.75 12.83 19.41
N SER A 517 9.73 13.90 18.62
CA SER A 517 9.08 15.17 18.93
C SER A 517 7.83 15.44 18.08
N SER A 518 7.28 14.41 17.45
CA SER A 518 6.11 14.51 16.57
C SER A 518 5.07 13.44 16.86
N VAL A 519 3.83 13.75 16.48
CA VAL A 519 2.76 12.78 16.31
C VAL A 519 2.54 12.60 14.82
N GLY A 520 2.52 11.36 14.37
CA GLY A 520 2.35 10.99 12.98
C GLY A 520 0.98 10.43 12.66
N ARG A 521 0.55 10.62 11.42
CA ARG A 521 -0.63 9.99 10.83
C ARG A 521 -0.25 9.27 9.55
N VAL A 522 -0.64 8.01 9.45
CA VAL A 522 -0.46 7.13 8.30
C VAL A 522 -1.77 6.98 7.54
N GLN A 523 -1.73 7.38 6.26
CA GLN A 523 -2.70 7.01 5.25
C GLN A 523 -2.15 5.88 4.40
N LEU A 524 -3.00 4.88 4.14
CA LEU A 524 -2.65 3.71 3.33
C LEU A 524 -3.35 3.80 1.99
N HIS A 525 -2.54 3.74 0.93
CA HIS A 525 -3.00 3.69 -0.44
C HIS A 525 -2.52 2.37 -1.05
#